data_AF-A0A959SHC0-F1
#
_entry.id   AF-A0A959SHC0-F1
#
_cell.length_a   1.000
_cell.length_b   1.000
_cell.length_c   1.000
_cell.angle_alpha   90.00
_cell.angle_beta   90.00
_cell.angle_gamma   90.00
#
_symmetry.space_group_name_H-M   'P 1'
#
loop_
_entity.id
_entity.type
_entity.pdbx_description
1 polymer ?
#
loop_
_entity_poly.entity_id
_entity_poly.type
_entity_poly.pdbx_seq_one_letter_code
_entity_poly.pdbx_strand_id
1 'polypeptide(L)'
;MRSTPSFLLALFVAFFTACSDDTNEAALTPEEREERAMDEAATCDPLVGEFRDLMAEYESALKDMIAAKKVDPESQQHFSDKAGDLSKRIQERGEKSLGLKCWNEFNTIGRTYGPRIAKLGMEAMMMEGGVEGLEGMEGMDPAAMEQMKKFMGQ
;
A
#
# COMPACT_ATOMS: atom_id res chain seq x y z
N MET A 1 -43.68 -55.73 -30.91
CA MET A 1 -42.39 -56.34 -31.29
C MET A 1 -41.39 -55.22 -31.56
N ARG A 2 -40.15 -55.39 -31.06
CA ARG A 2 -38.97 -54.48 -31.01
C ARG A 2 -39.09 -53.37 -29.95
N SER A 3 -38.59 -53.54 -28.73
CA SER A 3 -37.20 -53.68 -28.20
C SER A 3 -36.54 -52.32 -27.91
N THR A 4 -36.39 -52.06 -26.61
CA THR A 4 -35.60 -51.04 -25.88
C THR A 4 -34.07 -51.30 -26.04
N PRO A 5 -33.09 -50.66 -25.33
CA PRO A 5 -33.09 -49.60 -24.28
C PRO A 5 -31.91 -48.56 -24.34
N SER A 6 -31.80 -47.72 -23.30
CA SER A 6 -30.56 -47.15 -22.69
C SER A 6 -29.82 -46.02 -23.43
N PHE A 7 -29.36 -44.93 -22.79
CA PHE A 7 -28.63 -44.88 -21.52
C PHE A 7 -28.99 -43.66 -20.63
N LEU A 8 -29.10 -43.95 -19.32
CA LEU A 8 -29.07 -43.06 -18.16
C LEU A 8 -27.67 -42.44 -17.95
N LEU A 9 -27.62 -41.22 -17.38
CA LEU A 9 -26.75 -40.79 -16.25
C LEU A 9 -26.94 -39.26 -16.08
N ALA A 10 -27.76 -38.71 -15.18
CA ALA A 10 -27.84 -38.82 -13.72
C ALA A 10 -26.58 -38.35 -12.98
N LEU A 11 -26.71 -37.15 -12.38
CA LEU A 11 -26.11 -36.71 -11.11
C LEU A 11 -24.59 -36.48 -11.06
N PHE A 12 -24.21 -35.24 -10.77
CA PHE A 12 -23.63 -34.91 -9.46
C PHE A 12 -24.02 -33.49 -9.05
N VAL A 13 -25.01 -33.40 -8.15
CA VAL A 13 -25.17 -32.26 -7.25
C VAL A 13 -24.39 -32.60 -5.98
N ALA A 14 -23.45 -31.74 -5.61
CA ALA A 14 -22.86 -31.62 -4.27
C ALA A 14 -22.42 -30.15 -4.14
N PHE A 15 -23.27 -29.19 -3.75
CA PHE A 15 -23.78 -28.88 -2.40
C PHE A 15 -22.69 -28.47 -1.38
N PHE A 16 -22.90 -27.27 -0.80
CA PHE A 16 -22.29 -26.65 0.39
C PHE A 16 -20.97 -25.86 0.15
N THR A 17 -20.78 -24.59 0.56
CA THR A 17 -21.46 -23.77 1.59
C THR A 17 -20.96 -22.31 1.59
N ALA A 18 -21.90 -21.36 1.82
CA ALA A 18 -21.79 -20.10 2.61
C ALA A 18 -20.84 -18.97 2.10
N CYS A 19 -21.20 -17.68 1.96
CA CYS A 19 -22.27 -16.85 2.55
C CYS A 19 -22.66 -15.69 1.62
N SER A 20 -23.92 -15.29 1.75
CA SER A 20 -24.63 -14.07 1.34
C SER A 20 -23.81 -12.86 0.84
N ASP A 21 -24.21 -12.27 -0.29
CA ASP A 21 -25.22 -11.19 -0.26
C ASP A 21 -25.91 -11.05 -1.62
N ASP A 22 -27.23 -10.97 -1.57
CA ASP A 22 -28.15 -10.85 -2.68
C ASP A 22 -28.51 -9.36 -2.74
N THR A 23 -27.86 -8.57 -3.61
CA THR A 23 -28.31 -7.20 -3.86
C THR A 23 -27.95 -6.71 -5.28
N ASN A 24 -29.00 -6.57 -6.08
CA ASN A 24 -29.13 -5.71 -7.27
C ASN A 24 -28.29 -6.08 -8.51
N GLU A 25 -28.74 -7.11 -9.26
CA GLU A 25 -28.67 -7.07 -10.72
C GLU A 25 -29.65 -6.00 -11.25
N ALA A 26 -29.28 -4.73 -11.14
CA ALA A 26 -29.78 -3.72 -12.07
C ALA A 26 -29.14 -4.04 -13.43
N ALA A 27 -29.97 -4.31 -14.44
CA ALA A 27 -29.54 -4.60 -15.79
C ALA A 27 -28.76 -3.41 -16.37
N LEU A 28 -27.43 -3.45 -16.24
CA LEU A 28 -26.51 -2.49 -16.84
C LEU A 28 -26.70 -2.52 -18.36
N THR A 29 -26.70 -1.35 -18.97
CA THR A 29 -26.72 -1.22 -20.43
C THR A 29 -25.45 -1.84 -21.03
N PRO A 30 -25.46 -2.29 -22.29
CA PRO A 30 -24.26 -2.83 -22.94
C PRO A 30 -23.06 -1.88 -22.89
N GLU A 31 -23.31 -0.57 -22.96
CA GLU A 31 -22.30 0.49 -22.85
C GLU A 31 -21.70 0.58 -21.43
N GLU A 32 -22.52 0.51 -20.38
CA GLU A 32 -22.03 0.46 -18.99
C GLU A 32 -21.28 -0.85 -18.68
N ARG A 33 -21.66 -1.95 -19.34
CA ARG A 33 -20.97 -3.23 -19.21
C ARG A 33 -19.62 -3.22 -19.92
N GLU A 34 -19.50 -2.51 -21.04
CA GLU A 34 -18.25 -2.33 -21.79
C GLU A 34 -17.33 -1.33 -21.08
N GLU A 35 -17.86 -0.24 -20.53
CA GLU A 35 -17.14 0.70 -19.67
C GLU A 35 -16.63 0.01 -18.40
N ARG A 36 -17.47 -0.82 -17.75
CA ARG A 36 -17.07 -1.59 -16.57
C ARG A 36 -16.09 -2.73 -16.91
N ALA A 37 -16.22 -3.38 -18.06
CA ALA A 37 -15.26 -4.40 -18.51
C ALA A 37 -13.89 -3.80 -18.87
N MET A 38 -13.87 -2.58 -19.39
CA MET A 38 -12.63 -1.81 -19.57
C MET A 38 -12.03 -1.37 -18.21
N ASP A 39 -12.86 -1.02 -17.23
CA ASP A 39 -12.45 -0.67 -15.85
C ASP A 39 -12.03 -1.88 -14.99
N GLU A 40 -12.56 -3.08 -15.27
CA GLU A 40 -12.26 -4.31 -14.54
C GLU A 40 -10.96 -4.98 -15.04
N ALA A 41 -10.54 -4.72 -16.28
CA ALA A 41 -9.35 -5.34 -16.89
C ALA A 41 -8.13 -4.43 -17.02
N ALA A 42 -8.25 -3.12 -16.82
CA ALA A 42 -7.10 -2.23 -16.84
C ALA A 42 -6.30 -2.36 -15.51
N THR A 43 -5.18 -3.08 -15.57
CA THR A 43 -4.08 -2.90 -14.61
C THR A 43 -3.83 -1.39 -14.45
N CYS A 44 -3.76 -0.92 -13.21
CA CYS A 44 -3.54 0.50 -12.98
C CYS A 44 -2.24 0.97 -13.67
N ASP A 45 -2.17 2.26 -14.00
CA ASP A 45 -1.01 2.88 -14.64
C ASP A 45 0.31 2.41 -14.00
N PRO A 46 1.30 1.96 -14.81
CA PRO A 46 2.52 1.38 -14.28
C PRO A 46 3.24 2.27 -13.26
N LEU A 47 3.16 3.60 -13.39
CA LEU A 47 3.79 4.51 -12.42
C LEU A 47 3.19 4.37 -11.02
N VAL A 48 1.86 4.15 -10.93
CA VAL A 48 1.19 3.96 -9.64
C VAL A 48 1.59 2.62 -9.03
N GLY A 49 1.77 1.58 -9.85
CA GLY A 49 2.31 0.29 -9.43
C GLY A 49 3.75 0.38 -8.92
N GLU A 50 4.63 1.03 -9.69
CA GLU A 50 6.02 1.29 -9.27
C GLU A 50 6.10 2.08 -7.97
N PHE A 51 5.22 3.07 -7.80
CA PHE A 51 5.14 3.85 -6.56
C PHE A 51 4.69 2.99 -5.38
N ARG A 52 3.70 2.11 -5.56
CA ARG A 52 3.25 1.17 -4.51
C ARG A 52 4.40 0.28 -4.04
N ASP A 53 5.09 -0.33 -5.00
CA ASP A 53 6.14 -1.31 -4.72
C ASP A 53 7.33 -0.61 -4.04
N LEU A 54 7.71 0.58 -4.53
CA LEU A 54 8.74 1.41 -3.88
C LEU A 54 8.39 1.79 -2.44
N MET A 55 7.14 2.17 -2.16
CA MET A 55 6.72 2.56 -0.81
C MET A 55 6.75 1.36 0.15
N ALA A 56 6.41 0.16 -0.32
CA ALA A 56 6.54 -1.06 0.45
C ALA A 56 8.01 -1.43 0.71
N GLU A 57 8.87 -1.33 -0.30
CA GLU A 57 10.31 -1.53 -0.17
C GLU A 57 10.94 -0.53 0.80
N TYR A 58 10.56 0.75 0.71
CA TYR A 58 11.07 1.80 1.60
C TYR A 58 10.67 1.54 3.05
N GLU A 59 9.40 1.20 3.31
CA GLU A 59 8.95 0.82 4.66
C GLU A 59 9.74 -0.39 5.20
N SER A 60 9.98 -1.41 4.36
CA SER A 60 10.77 -2.59 4.74
C SER A 60 12.22 -2.23 5.06
N ALA A 61 12.87 -1.44 4.20
CA ALA A 61 14.26 -1.03 4.38
C ALA A 61 14.46 -0.25 5.69
N LEU A 62 13.53 0.65 6.03
CA LEU A 62 13.59 1.37 7.31
C LEU A 62 13.43 0.44 8.51
N LYS A 63 12.51 -0.54 8.44
CA LYS A 63 12.37 -1.55 9.51
C LYS A 63 13.64 -2.36 9.68
N ASP A 64 14.29 -2.75 8.59
CA ASP A 64 15.54 -3.51 8.62
C ASP A 64 16.69 -2.69 9.21
N MET A 65 16.81 -1.40 8.86
CA MET A 65 17.79 -0.47 9.46
C MET A 65 17.59 -0.32 10.96
N ILE A 66 16.34 -0.14 11.40
CA ILE A 66 15.98 -0.04 12.82
C ILE A 66 16.31 -1.34 13.56
N ALA A 67 15.91 -2.49 13.00
CA ALA A 67 16.17 -3.80 13.58
C ALA A 67 17.68 -4.10 13.68
N ALA A 68 18.45 -3.70 12.67
CA ALA A 68 19.90 -3.85 12.63
C ALA A 68 20.65 -2.82 13.50
N LYS A 69 19.94 -1.83 14.06
CA LYS A 69 20.53 -0.68 14.76
C LYS A 69 21.56 0.08 13.93
N LYS A 70 21.37 0.10 12.61
CA LYS A 70 22.31 0.69 11.66
C LYS A 70 21.52 1.39 10.56
N VAL A 71 21.54 2.71 10.61
CA VAL A 71 20.92 3.55 9.58
C VAL A 71 21.91 3.78 8.47
N ASP A 72 21.43 3.65 7.23
CA ASP A 72 22.17 4.00 6.03
C ASP A 72 21.51 5.24 5.40
N PRO A 73 22.09 6.44 5.64
CA PRO A 73 21.50 7.69 5.16
C PRO A 73 21.50 7.80 3.64
N GLU A 74 22.45 7.17 2.93
CA GLU A 74 22.46 7.16 1.47
C GLU A 74 21.27 6.36 0.92
N SER A 75 21.00 5.20 1.50
CA SER A 75 19.83 4.39 1.15
C SER A 75 18.52 5.12 1.47
N GLN A 76 18.40 5.76 2.65
CA GLN A 76 17.21 6.53 3.02
C GLN A 76 16.95 7.69 2.04
N GLN A 77 18.00 8.45 1.70
CA GLN A 77 17.91 9.53 0.73
C GLN A 77 17.51 9.01 -0.65
N HIS A 78 18.09 7.89 -1.11
CA HIS A 78 17.75 7.26 -2.39
C HIS A 78 16.27 6.90 -2.49
N PHE A 79 15.71 6.25 -1.47
CA PHE A 79 14.29 5.90 -1.44
C PHE A 79 13.40 7.15 -1.42
N SER A 80 13.77 8.16 -0.62
CA SER A 80 13.03 9.42 -0.52
C SER A 80 12.97 10.15 -1.86
N ASP A 81 14.11 10.30 -2.55
CA ASP A 81 14.19 10.98 -3.83
C ASP A 81 13.39 10.26 -4.92
N LYS A 82 13.51 8.93 -4.98
CA LYS A 82 12.77 8.12 -5.96
C LYS A 82 11.25 8.17 -5.70
N ALA A 83 10.83 8.16 -4.44
CA ALA A 83 9.41 8.28 -4.08
C ALA A 83 8.88 9.69 -4.41
N GLY A 84 9.70 10.72 -4.18
CA GLY A 84 9.40 12.10 -4.56
C GLY A 84 9.22 12.27 -6.08
N ASP A 85 10.13 11.73 -6.88
CA ASP A 85 10.06 11.79 -8.34
C ASP A 85 8.82 11.07 -8.90
N LEU A 86 8.58 9.82 -8.46
CA LEU A 86 7.41 9.06 -8.90
C LEU A 86 6.10 9.75 -8.49
N SER A 87 6.00 10.21 -7.24
CA SER A 87 4.84 10.95 -6.75
C SER A 87 4.57 12.19 -7.59
N LYS A 88 5.62 12.98 -7.88
CA LYS A 88 5.51 14.17 -8.72
C LYS A 88 5.02 13.83 -10.13
N ARG A 89 5.59 12.81 -10.78
CA ARG A 89 5.18 12.37 -12.13
C ARG A 89 3.73 11.89 -12.18
N ILE A 90 3.27 11.20 -11.14
CA ILE A 90 1.86 10.77 -11.01
C ILE A 90 0.95 11.98 -10.81
N GLN A 91 1.33 12.93 -9.95
CA GLN A 91 0.58 14.16 -9.71
C GLN A 91 0.49 15.06 -10.94
N GLU A 92 1.57 15.19 -11.72
CA GLU A 92 1.60 15.96 -12.97
C GLU A 92 0.61 15.42 -14.01
N ARG A 93 0.41 14.09 -14.05
CA ARG A 93 -0.62 13.47 -14.89
C ARG A 93 -2.02 13.68 -14.33
N GLY A 94 -2.16 13.52 -13.01
CA GLY A 94 -3.38 13.78 -12.27
C GLY A 94 -4.53 12.82 -12.63
N GLU A 95 -5.65 13.01 -11.92
CA GLU A 95 -6.85 12.17 -12.05
C GLU A 95 -7.37 12.08 -13.49
N LYS A 96 -7.39 13.21 -14.19
CA LYS A 96 -7.93 13.30 -15.56
C LYS A 96 -7.17 12.40 -16.56
N SER A 97 -5.86 12.24 -16.39
CA SER A 97 -5.04 11.40 -17.28
C SER A 97 -4.94 9.95 -16.82
N LEU A 98 -4.99 9.71 -15.51
CA LEU A 98 -4.80 8.38 -14.93
C LEU A 98 -6.11 7.60 -14.77
N GLY A 99 -7.24 8.30 -14.78
CA GLY A 99 -8.53 7.74 -14.39
C GLY A 99 -8.70 7.73 -12.86
N LEU A 100 -9.96 7.78 -12.43
CA LEU A 100 -10.33 7.89 -11.03
C LEU A 100 -9.81 6.71 -10.18
N LYS A 101 -9.86 5.48 -10.73
CA LYS A 101 -9.40 4.26 -10.04
C LYS A 101 -7.92 4.35 -9.67
N CYS A 102 -7.07 4.71 -10.62
CA CYS A 102 -5.62 4.82 -10.39
C CYS A 102 -5.24 6.00 -9.51
N TRP A 103 -5.94 7.11 -9.67
CA TRP A 103 -5.75 8.26 -8.79
C TRP A 103 -6.10 7.92 -7.34
N ASN A 104 -7.18 7.18 -7.11
CA ASN A 104 -7.57 6.72 -5.79
C ASN A 104 -6.59 5.69 -5.22
N GLU A 105 -6.02 4.81 -6.04
CA GLU A 105 -4.95 3.89 -5.62
C GLU A 105 -3.71 4.67 -5.17
N PHE A 106 -3.22 5.61 -5.99
CA PHE A 106 -2.09 6.49 -5.63
C PHE A 106 -2.31 7.20 -4.29
N ASN A 107 -3.48 7.83 -4.11
CA ASN A 107 -3.82 8.51 -2.85
C ASN A 107 -3.91 7.54 -1.66
N THR A 108 -4.37 6.32 -1.90
CA THR A 108 -4.47 5.29 -0.86
C THR A 108 -3.09 4.76 -0.45
N ILE A 109 -2.17 4.59 -1.41
CA ILE A 109 -0.76 4.27 -1.13
C ILE A 109 -0.15 5.37 -0.25
N GLY A 110 -0.31 6.64 -0.63
CA GLY A 110 0.18 7.78 0.15
C GLY A 110 -0.36 7.82 1.59
N ARG A 111 -1.67 7.60 1.78
CA ARG A 111 -2.30 7.54 3.11
C ARG A 111 -1.86 6.33 3.94
N THR A 112 -1.56 5.21 3.30
CA THR A 112 -1.18 3.97 3.97
C THR A 112 0.28 4.00 4.42
N TYR A 113 1.18 4.32 3.49
CA TYR A 113 2.62 4.24 3.73
C TYR A 113 3.22 5.54 4.24
N GLY A 114 2.69 6.71 3.84
CA GLY A 114 3.24 8.02 4.22
C GLY A 114 3.45 8.19 5.72
N PRO A 115 2.41 8.00 6.57
CA PRO A 115 2.58 8.09 8.02
C PRO A 115 3.51 7.01 8.61
N ARG A 116 3.53 5.80 8.03
CA ARG A 116 4.37 4.69 8.52
C ARG A 116 5.85 4.96 8.24
N ILE A 117 6.18 5.35 7.02
CA ILE A 117 7.53 5.72 6.60
C ILE A 117 8.00 6.94 7.39
N ALA A 118 7.15 7.96 7.59
CA ALA A 118 7.51 9.13 8.40
C ALA A 118 7.84 8.73 9.86
N LYS A 119 7.03 7.85 10.47
CA LYS A 119 7.27 7.35 11.82
C LYS A 119 8.60 6.58 11.90
N LEU A 120 8.83 5.64 10.99
CA LEU A 120 10.07 4.85 10.94
C LEU A 120 11.29 5.74 10.64
N GLY A 121 11.15 6.73 9.76
CA GLY A 121 12.21 7.69 9.45
C GLY A 121 12.61 8.51 10.68
N MET A 122 11.66 8.94 11.51
CA MET A 122 11.96 9.61 12.78
C MET A 122 12.67 8.67 13.77
N GLU A 123 12.26 7.41 13.85
CA GLU A 123 12.92 6.40 14.69
C GLU A 123 14.37 6.16 14.26
N ALA A 124 14.62 6.03 12.94
CA ALA A 124 15.96 5.92 12.39
C ALA A 124 16.82 7.15 12.71
N MET A 125 16.31 8.38 12.52
CA MET A 125 17.05 9.61 12.83
C MET A 125 17.41 9.72 14.33
N MET A 126 16.52 9.29 15.23
CA MET A 126 16.83 9.27 16.67
C MET A 126 17.94 8.27 17.02
N MET A 127 18.12 7.22 16.20
CA MET A 127 19.21 6.26 16.36
C MET A 127 20.53 6.78 15.81
N GLU A 128 20.53 7.50 14.69
CA GLU A 128 21.74 8.18 14.18
C GLU A 128 22.30 9.20 15.19
N GLY A 129 21.43 9.98 15.83
CA GLY A 129 21.81 10.91 16.90
C GLY A 129 22.31 10.24 18.19
N GLY A 130 22.19 8.91 18.31
CA GLY A 130 22.51 8.13 19.50
C GLY A 130 23.85 7.39 19.48
N VAL A 131 24.58 7.37 18.36
CA VAL A 131 25.82 6.57 18.24
C VAL A 131 27.11 7.40 18.44
N GLU A 132 27.04 8.74 18.36
CA GLU A 132 28.18 9.62 18.71
C GLU A 132 27.99 10.39 20.04
N GLY A 133 26.86 10.20 20.74
CA GLY A 133 26.49 10.99 21.94
C GLY A 133 26.64 10.28 23.29
N LEU A 134 27.06 9.02 23.33
CA LEU A 134 27.16 8.22 24.58
C LEU A 134 28.46 8.44 25.37
N GLU A 135 29.17 9.53 25.10
CA GLU A 135 30.17 10.12 26.00
C GLU A 135 29.78 11.53 26.49
N GLY A 136 28.56 12.04 26.15
CA GLY A 136 28.17 13.44 26.41
C GLY A 136 26.76 13.69 26.95
N MET A 137 25.97 12.67 27.30
CA MET A 137 24.59 12.86 27.83
C MET A 137 24.50 13.10 29.35
N GLU A 138 25.57 13.61 29.97
CA GLU A 138 25.46 14.28 31.28
C GLU A 138 25.06 15.76 31.06
N GLY A 139 23.82 16.04 30.66
CA GLY A 139 23.41 17.44 30.55
C GLY A 139 22.09 17.77 29.85
N MET A 140 21.29 16.79 29.41
CA MET A 140 20.03 17.12 28.76
C MET A 140 18.95 17.50 29.78
N ASP A 141 18.40 18.70 29.62
CA ASP A 141 17.39 19.27 30.50
C ASP A 141 16.14 18.35 30.62
N PRO A 142 15.72 17.97 31.84
CA PRO A 142 14.59 17.06 32.05
C PRO A 142 13.29 17.49 31.38
N ALA A 143 13.06 18.80 31.20
CA ALA A 143 11.85 19.32 30.57
C ALA A 143 11.81 19.05 29.06
N ALA A 144 12.97 19.02 28.39
CA ALA A 144 13.07 18.65 26.99
C ALA A 144 12.72 17.17 26.77
N MET A 145 13.17 16.29 27.67
CA MET A 145 12.80 14.87 27.64
C MET A 145 11.31 14.65 27.91
N GLU A 146 10.68 15.46 28.76
CA GLU A 146 9.25 15.33 29.06
C GLU A 146 8.37 15.78 27.88
N GLN A 147 8.77 16.83 27.15
CA GLN A 147 8.05 17.24 25.94
C GLN A 147 8.17 16.22 24.81
N MET A 148 9.35 15.62 24.65
CA MET A 148 9.58 14.60 23.63
C MET A 148 8.73 13.35 23.88
N LYS A 149 8.59 12.93 25.16
CA LYS A 149 7.69 11.82 25.54
C LYS A 149 6.21 12.12 25.27
N LYS A 150 5.77 13.37 25.43
CA LYS A 150 4.38 13.76 25.11
C LYS A 150 4.10 13.68 23.61
N PHE A 151 5.10 13.96 22.77
CA PHE A 151 4.97 13.86 21.31
C PHE A 151 5.00 12.43 20.79
N MET A 152 5.74 11.52 21.44
CA MET A 152 5.87 10.11 21.02
C MET A 152 4.76 9.19 21.56
N GLY A 153 3.89 9.69 22.45
CA GLY A 153 2.88 8.90 23.16
C GLY A 153 1.48 8.86 22.53
N GLN A 154 1.30 9.24 21.26
CA GLN A 154 0.04 9.11 20.52
C GLN A 154 0.18 8.19 19.30
#